data_AF-A0A1Y4LBA6-F1
#
_entry.id   AF-A0A1Y4LBA6-F1
#
_cell.length_a   1.000
_cell.length_b   1.000
_cell.length_c   1.000
_cell.angle_alpha   90.00
_cell.angle_beta   90.00
_cell.angle_gamma   90.00
#
_symmetry.space_group_name_H-M   'P 1'
#
loop_
_entity.id
_entity.type
_entity.pdbx_description
1 polymer ?
#
loop_
_entity_poly.entity_id
_entity_poly.type
_entity_poly.pdbx_seq_one_letter_code
_entity_poly.pdbx_strand_id
1 'polypeptide(L)'
;MGLFGLREEKIDKDVQQERLYAARNAYDDRRTAFRDVGDTIELDCLEGQSWLPYAGVQLPVDTNTYVQFPEVNSNYRCVRLRIDSDAFALFPEVNPYDFSEPEALDRLIEIRLPRTAYRLEHTPPVREPVKEEGDHLSFQWSKFEVMLTGEQTAVLRAHDLHRACTFFAKYPDVVSAHALFDLWDGPDYSVVFSRENPPAGYPSGRYDMWREGDDLYFYQPPTLYARKPEFLEVWHWKVSAITYYRAQGELSHEYITSGGEVEFDYGACWRPHLTHVGFLEDAVSVTPVHTEKIEHDSRYTELMMADGRMLKLSYSSLDSLRQLMPEKEFDKLPLQAAKVPQTVQGREPTPVEQLKILADLVDRGYLSREEYDAAKVRLLEKI
;
A
#
# COMPACT_ATOMS: atom_id res chain seq x y z
N MET A 1 -36.83 -26.26 60.47
CA MET A 1 -35.64 -25.60 61.07
C MET A 1 -34.48 -26.58 61.00
N GLY A 2 -33.73 -26.55 59.90
CA GLY A 2 -32.49 -27.30 59.72
C GLY A 2 -31.45 -26.34 59.15
N LEU A 3 -30.92 -25.50 60.04
CA LEU A 3 -29.79 -24.60 59.79
C LEU A 3 -28.49 -25.39 59.93
N PHE A 4 -27.42 -24.85 59.32
CA PHE A 4 -26.03 -25.34 59.26
C PHE A 4 -25.71 -26.25 58.08
N GLY A 5 -25.66 -25.64 56.90
CA GLY A 5 -24.78 -26.10 55.82
C GLY A 5 -23.33 -25.97 56.29
N LEU A 6 -22.63 -27.10 56.33
CA LEU A 6 -21.20 -27.19 56.50
C LEU A 6 -20.56 -26.38 55.37
N ARG A 7 -19.94 -25.23 55.70
CA ARG A 7 -18.96 -24.61 54.81
C ARG A 7 -17.77 -25.56 54.79
N GLU A 8 -17.56 -26.24 53.66
CA GLU A 8 -16.29 -26.91 53.40
C GLU A 8 -15.17 -25.87 53.56
N GLU A 9 -14.27 -26.11 54.51
CA GLU A 9 -13.07 -25.29 54.67
C GLU A 9 -12.23 -25.47 53.39
N LYS A 10 -12.08 -24.39 52.63
CA LYS A 10 -11.27 -24.39 51.41
C LYS A 10 -9.85 -24.82 51.77
N ILE A 11 -9.32 -25.77 51.01
CA ILE A 11 -7.94 -26.23 51.15
C ILE A 11 -7.01 -25.09 50.67
N ASP A 12 -5.83 -24.94 51.25
CA ASP A 12 -4.86 -23.88 50.89
C ASP A 12 -4.61 -23.79 49.37
N LYS A 13 -4.66 -24.93 48.66
CA LYS A 13 -4.53 -24.96 47.19
C LYS A 13 -5.68 -24.26 46.46
N ASP A 14 -6.91 -24.40 46.93
CA ASP A 14 -8.08 -23.77 46.33
C ASP A 14 -8.05 -22.25 46.58
N VAL A 15 -7.59 -21.84 47.77
CA VAL A 15 -7.40 -20.42 48.11
C VAL A 15 -6.29 -19.79 47.24
N GLN A 16 -5.19 -20.50 47.01
CA GLN A 16 -4.11 -20.04 46.13
C GLN A 16 -4.57 -19.93 44.67
N GLN A 17 -5.34 -20.91 44.17
CA GLN A 17 -5.88 -20.89 42.82
C GLN A 17 -6.87 -19.74 42.62
N GLU A 18 -7.72 -19.45 43.60
CA GLU A 18 -8.64 -18.31 43.57
C GLU A 18 -7.90 -16.97 43.58
N ARG A 19 -6.85 -16.84 44.39
CA ARG A 19 -5.99 -15.64 44.40
C ARG A 19 -5.29 -15.45 43.06
N LEU A 20 -4.78 -16.52 42.47
CA LEU A 20 -4.15 -16.45 41.16
C LEU A 20 -5.14 -16.05 40.07
N TYR A 21 -6.35 -16.62 40.09
CA TYR A 21 -7.42 -16.22 39.17
C TYR A 21 -7.80 -14.74 39.32
N ALA A 22 -7.94 -14.25 40.56
CA ALA A 22 -8.22 -12.85 40.82
C ALA A 22 -7.09 -11.92 40.33
N ALA A 23 -5.83 -12.30 40.56
CA ALA A 23 -4.67 -11.53 40.09
C ALA A 23 -4.57 -11.49 38.56
N ARG A 24 -4.91 -12.60 37.88
CA ARG A 24 -4.97 -12.64 36.41
C ARG A 24 -6.03 -11.69 35.87
N ASN A 25 -7.25 -11.72 36.43
CA ASN A 25 -8.31 -10.79 36.04
C ASN A 25 -7.92 -9.33 36.32
N ALA A 26 -7.35 -9.05 37.49
CA ALA A 26 -6.91 -7.70 37.83
C ALA A 26 -5.79 -7.19 36.90
N TYR A 27 -4.88 -8.07 36.47
CA TYR A 27 -3.90 -7.75 35.44
C TYR A 27 -4.56 -7.48 34.09
N ASP A 28 -5.49 -8.32 33.64
CA ASP A 28 -6.21 -8.12 32.38
C ASP A 28 -7.05 -6.83 32.38
N ASP A 29 -7.67 -6.49 33.52
CA ASP A 29 -8.40 -5.24 33.71
C ASP A 29 -7.45 -4.03 33.56
N ARG A 30 -6.28 -4.05 34.23
CA ARG A 30 -5.25 -3.01 34.10
C ARG A 30 -4.73 -2.91 32.66
N ARG A 31 -4.48 -4.04 32.01
CA ARG A 31 -4.00 -4.13 30.63
C ARG A 31 -5.03 -3.54 29.66
N THR A 32 -6.30 -3.89 29.83
CA THR A 32 -7.40 -3.40 28.98
C THR A 32 -7.60 -1.90 29.19
N ALA A 33 -7.62 -1.44 30.43
CA ALA A 33 -7.70 -0.01 30.75
C ALA A 33 -6.56 0.79 30.11
N PHE A 34 -5.33 0.26 30.08
CA PHE A 34 -4.21 0.92 29.41
C PHE A 34 -4.42 1.07 27.90
N ARG A 35 -4.99 0.03 27.25
CA ARG A 35 -5.25 -0.01 25.79
C ARG A 35 -6.41 0.89 25.38
N ASP A 36 -7.43 1.01 26.22
CA ASP A 36 -8.64 1.77 25.89
C ASP A 36 -8.42 3.30 25.94
N VAL A 37 -7.35 3.76 26.60
CA VAL A 37 -7.02 5.18 26.73
C VAL A 37 -6.54 5.79 25.41
N GLY A 38 -5.92 5.02 24.52
CA GLY A 38 -5.43 5.55 23.25
C GLY A 38 -4.58 4.60 22.41
N ASP A 39 -4.01 5.15 21.34
CA ASP A 39 -3.15 4.39 20.43
C ASP A 39 -1.90 3.88 21.14
N THR A 40 -1.60 2.60 20.93
CA THR A 40 -0.47 1.92 21.56
C THR A 40 0.28 1.02 20.59
N ILE A 41 1.57 0.80 20.87
CA ILE A 41 2.44 -0.11 20.12
C ILE A 41 3.16 -1.07 21.05
N GLU A 42 3.34 -2.31 20.60
CA GLU A 42 4.12 -3.34 21.30
C GLU A 42 5.58 -3.31 20.83
N LEU A 43 6.51 -3.31 21.78
CA LEU A 43 7.95 -3.25 21.56
C LEU A 43 8.66 -4.25 22.48
N ASP A 44 9.67 -4.95 21.97
CA ASP A 44 10.57 -5.77 22.76
C ASP A 44 11.73 -4.97 23.32
N CYS A 45 11.94 -5.03 24.62
CA CYS A 45 13.12 -4.47 25.24
C CYS A 45 14.35 -5.36 24.97
N LEU A 46 15.34 -4.86 24.25
CA LEU A 46 16.58 -5.59 23.95
C LEU A 46 17.62 -5.44 25.07
N GLU A 47 17.71 -4.26 25.66
CA GLU A 47 18.72 -3.92 26.67
C GLU A 47 18.17 -2.95 27.72
N GLY A 48 18.80 -2.90 28.91
CA GLY A 48 18.44 -1.93 29.95
C GLY A 48 17.26 -2.31 30.84
N GLN A 49 17.01 -3.61 31.04
CA GLN A 49 15.79 -4.12 31.69
C GLN A 49 15.72 -3.97 33.21
N SER A 50 16.81 -3.57 33.87
CA SER A 50 16.95 -3.67 35.34
C SER A 50 15.91 -2.90 36.14
N TRP A 51 15.23 -1.94 35.52
CA TRP A 51 14.24 -1.06 36.14
C TRP A 51 12.83 -1.25 35.57
N LEU A 52 12.67 -2.06 34.53
CA LEU A 52 11.36 -2.40 33.99
C LEU A 52 10.60 -3.30 34.98
N PRO A 53 9.25 -3.32 34.94
CA PRO A 53 8.44 -3.84 36.04
C PRO A 53 8.50 -5.37 36.20
N TYR A 54 9.20 -6.06 35.30
CA TYR A 54 9.49 -7.50 35.36
C TYR A 54 10.93 -7.83 35.76
N ALA A 55 11.78 -6.83 36.06
CA ALA A 55 13.14 -7.03 36.53
C ALA A 55 13.15 -7.79 37.87
N GLY A 56 13.34 -9.11 37.82
CA GLY A 56 13.32 -10.00 38.99
C GLY A 56 12.14 -10.97 39.06
N VAL A 57 11.26 -11.01 38.06
CA VAL A 57 10.25 -12.06 37.92
C VAL A 57 10.89 -13.25 37.19
N GLN A 58 11.00 -14.39 37.86
CA GLN A 58 11.42 -15.65 37.23
C GLN A 58 10.19 -16.38 36.68
N LEU A 59 10.22 -16.72 35.39
CA LEU A 59 9.18 -17.53 34.74
C LEU A 59 9.77 -18.90 34.35
N PRO A 60 8.99 -19.99 34.44
CA PRO A 60 9.43 -21.32 34.03
C PRO A 60 9.78 -21.34 32.54
N VAL A 61 10.97 -21.83 32.23
CA VAL A 61 11.48 -21.99 30.86
C VAL A 61 10.98 -23.34 30.35
N ASP A 62 9.98 -23.40 29.46
CA ASP A 62 9.77 -24.62 28.66
C ASP A 62 9.02 -24.41 27.32
N THR A 63 9.81 -24.56 26.25
CA THR A 63 9.62 -25.28 24.97
C THR A 63 8.33 -25.22 24.10
N ASN A 64 8.57 -24.77 22.85
CA ASN A 64 8.05 -25.25 21.54
C ASN A 64 6.54 -25.29 21.25
N THR A 65 6.08 -24.37 20.38
CA THR A 65 5.32 -24.73 19.16
C THR A 65 5.47 -23.65 18.07
N TYR A 66 5.84 -24.05 16.85
CA TYR A 66 6.13 -23.28 15.62
C TYR A 66 5.22 -22.05 15.39
N VAL A 67 5.74 -20.86 15.03
CA VAL A 67 6.36 -20.49 13.73
C VAL A 67 7.71 -19.77 13.93
N GLN A 68 8.75 -20.23 13.23
CA GLN A 68 10.07 -19.59 13.23
C GLN A 68 10.04 -18.22 12.56
N PHE A 69 10.41 -17.18 13.32
CA PHE A 69 11.24 -16.08 12.81
C PHE A 69 12.60 -16.18 13.54
N PRO A 70 13.74 -16.23 12.83
CA PRO A 70 15.03 -16.45 13.49
C PRO A 70 15.50 -15.19 14.23
N GLU A 71 16.24 -15.45 15.32
CA GLU A 71 16.90 -14.51 16.25
C GLU A 71 15.99 -13.70 17.19
N VAL A 72 15.48 -14.33 18.26
CA VAL A 72 15.89 -14.12 19.67
C VAL A 72 15.27 -15.24 20.50
N ASN A 73 16.06 -15.97 21.31
CA ASN A 73 15.53 -16.82 22.38
C ASN A 73 14.84 -15.92 23.42
N SER A 74 13.52 -15.80 23.32
CA SER A 74 12.65 -14.91 24.11
C SER A 74 12.18 -15.61 25.38
N ASN A 75 12.57 -15.11 26.55
CA ASN A 75 11.74 -15.19 27.75
C ASN A 75 11.54 -13.76 28.28
N TYR A 76 10.49 -13.13 27.72
CA TYR A 76 9.72 -11.96 28.18
C TYR A 76 10.42 -10.61 28.26
N ARG A 77 10.21 -9.78 27.23
CA ARG A 77 10.72 -8.41 27.13
C ARG A 77 9.73 -7.43 26.49
N CYS A 78 8.49 -7.86 26.22
CA CYS A 78 7.51 -7.03 25.51
C CYS A 78 6.88 -5.99 26.45
N VAL A 79 6.89 -4.75 26.00
CA VAL A 79 6.22 -3.61 26.62
C VAL A 79 5.33 -2.94 25.60
N ARG A 80 4.18 -2.48 26.06
CA ARG A 80 3.29 -1.64 25.28
C ARG A 80 3.58 -0.18 25.61
N LEU A 81 3.95 0.58 24.59
CA LEU A 81 4.21 2.02 24.68
C LEU A 81 2.97 2.80 24.28
N ARG A 82 2.66 3.81 25.09
CA ARG A 82 1.75 4.92 24.78
C ARG A 82 2.52 6.24 24.92
N ILE A 83 2.31 7.16 24.00
CA ILE A 83 2.92 8.49 24.06
C ILE A 83 1.83 9.47 24.51
N ASP A 84 1.94 9.90 25.76
CA ASP A 84 1.07 10.94 26.31
C ASP A 84 1.73 12.32 26.09
N SER A 85 0.98 13.41 26.36
CA SER A 85 1.50 14.78 26.20
C SER A 85 2.65 15.09 27.18
N ASP A 86 2.64 14.49 28.36
CA ASP A 86 3.57 14.74 29.46
C ASP A 86 4.57 13.59 29.73
N ALA A 87 4.24 12.37 29.30
CA ALA A 87 5.00 11.17 29.63
C ALA A 87 5.01 10.11 28.52
N PHE A 88 6.03 9.26 28.53
CA PHE A 88 6.01 7.95 27.89
C PHE A 88 5.45 6.94 28.88
N ALA A 89 4.28 6.39 28.60
CA ALA A 89 3.65 5.39 29.44
C ALA A 89 3.96 3.99 28.89
N LEU A 90 4.51 3.13 29.75
CA LEU A 90 4.88 1.76 29.43
C LEU A 90 4.04 0.80 30.26
N PHE A 91 3.53 -0.25 29.62
CA PHE A 91 2.83 -1.33 30.30
C PHE A 91 3.43 -2.69 29.90
N PRO A 92 3.77 -3.59 30.84
CA PRO A 92 4.32 -4.90 30.50
C PRO A 92 3.26 -5.78 29.83
N GLU A 93 3.60 -6.38 28.68
CA GLU A 93 2.69 -7.26 27.94
C GLU A 93 3.16 -8.71 28.09
N VAL A 94 2.49 -9.44 29.00
CA VAL A 94 2.77 -10.83 29.31
C VAL A 94 1.53 -11.72 29.21
N ASN A 95 1.74 -13.03 29.06
CA ASN A 95 0.68 -14.02 29.22
C ASN A 95 0.47 -14.30 30.72
N PRO A 96 -0.70 -13.97 31.30
CA PRO A 96 -0.93 -14.09 32.74
C PRO A 96 -0.96 -15.55 33.24
N TYR A 97 -1.05 -16.53 32.33
CA TYR A 97 -1.00 -17.95 32.66
C TYR A 97 0.41 -18.48 32.93
N ASP A 98 1.45 -17.74 32.52
CA ASP A 98 2.85 -18.14 32.74
C ASP A 98 3.27 -17.96 34.21
N PHE A 99 2.45 -17.26 35.00
CA PHE A 99 2.70 -16.92 36.39
C PHE A 99 1.97 -17.89 37.33
N SER A 100 2.72 -18.37 38.32
CA SER A 100 2.22 -19.21 39.42
C SER A 100 1.99 -18.43 40.72
N GLU A 101 2.55 -17.23 40.84
CA GLU A 101 2.46 -16.38 42.03
C GLU A 101 1.60 -15.13 41.75
N PRO A 102 0.51 -14.89 42.51
CA PRO A 102 -0.32 -13.70 42.38
C PRO A 102 0.47 -12.39 42.52
N GLU A 103 1.41 -12.34 43.47
CA GLU A 103 2.21 -11.15 43.78
C GLU A 103 3.09 -10.71 42.60
N ALA A 104 3.47 -11.65 41.73
CA ALA A 104 4.24 -11.33 40.53
C ALA A 104 3.38 -10.58 39.50
N LEU A 105 2.11 -10.95 39.33
CA LEU A 105 1.16 -10.24 38.47
C LEU A 105 0.80 -8.86 39.02
N ASP A 106 0.75 -8.70 40.34
CA ASP A 106 0.43 -7.42 40.98
C ASP A 106 1.54 -6.37 40.87
N ARG A 107 2.79 -6.80 40.66
CA ARG A 107 3.92 -5.89 40.39
C ARG A 107 3.91 -5.35 38.96
N LEU A 108 3.16 -5.98 38.05
CA LEU A 108 3.04 -5.56 36.65
C LEU A 108 2.06 -4.40 36.54
N ILE A 109 2.59 -3.19 36.69
CA ILE A 109 1.84 -1.93 36.64
C ILE A 109 2.36 -1.02 35.54
N GLU A 110 1.56 0.00 35.21
CA GLU A 110 1.96 1.09 34.32
C GLU A 110 3.17 1.85 34.90
N ILE A 111 4.17 2.08 34.07
CA ILE A 111 5.29 2.97 34.36
C ILE A 111 5.10 4.25 33.55
N ARG A 112 5.14 5.40 34.23
CA ARG A 112 5.08 6.71 33.59
C ARG A 112 6.43 7.38 33.65
N LEU A 113 7.00 7.67 32.48
CA LEU A 113 8.32 8.28 32.33
C LEU A 113 8.15 9.70 31.80
N PRO A 114 8.47 10.75 32.58
CA PRO A 114 8.19 12.11 32.19
C PRO A 114 9.04 12.53 31.00
N ARG A 115 8.43 13.18 29.99
CA ARG A 115 9.11 13.67 28.78
C ARG A 115 10.15 14.77 29.06
N THR A 116 10.16 15.32 30.28
CA THR A 116 11.18 16.26 30.76
C THR A 116 12.49 15.58 31.16
N ALA A 117 12.43 14.30 31.56
CA ALA A 117 13.60 13.53 32.00
C ALA A 117 13.98 12.42 31.01
N TYR A 118 13.05 11.97 30.17
CA TYR A 118 13.27 10.91 29.20
C TYR A 118 13.06 11.41 27.77
N ARG A 119 13.81 10.83 26.84
CA ARG A 119 13.71 11.05 25.39
C ARG A 119 13.66 9.72 24.66
N LEU A 120 12.92 9.68 23.56
CA LEU A 120 12.93 8.57 22.62
C LEU A 120 13.72 9.00 21.39
N GLU A 121 14.70 8.18 21.01
CA GLU A 121 15.54 8.40 19.84
C GLU A 121 15.44 7.18 18.94
N HIS A 122 15.15 7.37 17.67
CA HIS A 122 15.12 6.29 16.69
C HIS A 122 16.48 6.16 16.01
N THR A 123 17.00 4.94 15.93
CA THR A 123 18.23 4.67 15.18
C THR A 123 17.89 4.59 13.70
N PRO A 124 18.40 5.49 12.85
CA PRO A 124 18.09 5.46 11.43
C PRO A 124 18.61 4.16 10.80
N PRO A 125 17.86 3.57 9.85
CA PRO A 125 18.27 2.34 9.21
C PRO A 125 19.47 2.56 8.29
N VAL A 126 20.19 1.48 8.04
CA VAL A 126 21.27 1.45 7.04
C VAL A 126 20.66 1.58 5.65
N ARG A 127 21.06 2.61 4.90
CA ARG A 127 20.58 2.91 3.54
C ARG A 127 21.45 2.30 2.43
N GLU A 128 22.35 1.39 2.79
CA GLU A 128 23.20 0.68 1.83
C GLU A 128 22.57 -0.66 1.46
N PRO A 129 22.43 -0.99 0.16
CA PRO A 129 21.89 -2.26 -0.28
C PRO A 129 22.87 -3.40 0.04
N VAL A 130 22.33 -4.55 0.41
CA VAL A 130 23.10 -5.78 0.66
C VAL A 130 23.43 -6.48 -0.66
N LYS A 131 22.59 -6.28 -1.69
CA LYS A 131 22.75 -6.86 -3.02
C LYS A 131 22.23 -5.89 -4.08
N GLU A 132 22.93 -5.83 -5.21
CA GLU A 132 22.54 -5.05 -6.38
C GLU A 132 22.51 -5.94 -7.62
N GLU A 133 21.38 -5.97 -8.33
CA GLU A 133 21.19 -6.73 -9.56
C GLU A 133 20.51 -5.86 -10.62
N GLY A 134 21.31 -5.11 -11.38
CA GLY A 134 20.79 -4.20 -12.41
C GLY A 134 19.91 -3.11 -11.80
N ASP A 135 18.62 -3.10 -12.18
CA ASP A 135 17.61 -2.15 -11.70
C ASP A 135 17.00 -2.55 -10.34
N HIS A 136 17.50 -3.64 -9.71
CA HIS A 136 17.02 -4.12 -8.43
C HIS A 136 18.05 -3.94 -7.32
N LEU A 137 17.59 -3.40 -6.20
CA LEU A 137 18.34 -3.29 -4.95
C LEU A 137 17.66 -4.16 -3.90
N SER A 138 18.46 -4.91 -3.15
CA SER A 138 17.98 -5.70 -2.01
C SER A 138 18.54 -5.11 -0.72
N PHE A 139 17.66 -4.58 0.11
CA PHE A 139 18.00 -4.06 1.43
C PHE A 139 17.72 -5.11 2.49
N GLN A 140 18.51 -5.09 3.57
CA GLN A 140 18.11 -5.81 4.76
C GLN A 140 16.88 -5.13 5.34
N TRP A 141 15.88 -5.92 5.77
CA TRP A 141 14.73 -5.37 6.49
C TRP A 141 15.22 -4.58 7.71
N SER A 142 14.90 -3.28 7.74
CA SER A 142 15.24 -2.44 8.87
C SER A 142 14.53 -2.96 10.12
N LYS A 143 15.24 -2.91 11.24
CA LYS A 143 14.68 -3.15 12.56
C LYS A 143 14.31 -1.78 13.12
N PHE A 144 13.05 -1.59 13.49
CA PHE A 144 12.62 -0.34 14.11
C PHE A 144 13.03 -0.36 15.58
N GLU A 145 14.11 0.33 15.92
CA GLU A 145 14.67 0.35 17.27
C GLU A 145 14.68 1.77 17.81
N VAL A 146 13.98 1.95 18.93
CA VAL A 146 13.96 3.20 19.68
C VAL A 146 14.73 3.06 20.98
N MET A 147 15.64 3.98 21.20
CA MET A 147 16.37 4.14 22.44
C MET A 147 15.63 5.11 23.34
N LEU A 148 15.22 4.63 24.51
CA LEU A 148 14.62 5.44 25.57
C LEU A 148 15.72 5.85 26.53
N THR A 149 16.09 7.13 26.52
CA THR A 149 17.22 7.68 27.26
C THR A 149 16.76 8.64 28.36
N GLY A 150 17.18 8.41 29.60
CA GLY A 150 16.93 9.29 30.75
C GLY A 150 17.93 8.99 31.87
N GLU A 151 17.46 8.90 33.12
CA GLU A 151 18.28 8.38 34.24
C GLU A 151 18.71 6.93 34.01
N GLN A 152 17.88 6.20 33.28
CA GLN A 152 18.11 4.83 32.85
C GLN A 152 17.83 4.76 31.35
N THR A 153 18.58 3.90 30.67
CA THR A 153 18.45 3.71 29.22
C THR A 153 17.88 2.34 28.93
N ALA A 154 16.97 2.25 27.97
CA ALA A 154 16.48 0.99 27.43
C ALA A 154 16.40 1.05 25.91
N VAL A 155 16.73 -0.06 25.24
CA VAL A 155 16.56 -0.20 23.79
C VAL A 155 15.30 -1.02 23.55
N LEU A 156 14.36 -0.49 22.78
CA LEU A 156 13.08 -1.13 22.47
C LEU A 156 12.96 -1.35 20.96
N ARG A 157 12.58 -2.56 20.53
CA ARG A 157 12.43 -2.96 19.13
C ARG A 157 10.97 -3.26 18.80
N ALA A 158 10.44 -2.68 17.73
CA ALA A 158 9.09 -3.04 17.30
C ALA A 158 9.03 -4.43 16.66
N HIS A 159 7.95 -5.17 16.94
CA HIS A 159 7.66 -6.45 16.27
C HIS A 159 7.27 -6.25 14.81
N ASP A 160 6.44 -5.23 14.58
CA ASP A 160 5.91 -4.88 13.27
C ASP A 160 6.39 -3.49 12.88
N LEU A 161 7.29 -3.49 11.90
CA LEU A 161 7.91 -2.31 11.34
C LEU A 161 6.89 -1.35 10.70
N HIS A 162 5.88 -1.86 9.97
CA HIS A 162 4.87 -1.00 9.35
C HIS A 162 3.97 -0.34 10.40
N ARG A 163 3.56 -1.11 11.41
CA ARG A 163 2.81 -0.59 12.55
C ARG A 163 3.61 0.44 13.33
N ALA A 164 4.92 0.24 13.48
CA ALA A 164 5.83 1.19 14.12
C ALA A 164 5.92 2.50 13.35
N CYS A 165 6.23 2.45 12.06
CA CYS A 165 6.29 3.63 11.20
C CYS A 165 4.97 4.41 11.26
N THR A 166 3.83 3.72 11.15
CA THR A 166 2.50 4.33 11.21
C THR A 166 2.19 4.94 12.58
N PHE A 167 2.62 4.29 13.67
CA PHE A 167 2.42 4.80 15.03
C PHE A 167 3.26 6.06 15.29
N PHE A 168 4.56 6.01 14.99
CA PHE A 168 5.48 7.12 15.24
C PHE A 168 5.31 8.29 14.26
N ALA A 169 4.80 8.06 13.04
CA ALA A 169 4.41 9.13 12.12
C ALA A 169 3.36 10.09 12.70
N LYS A 170 2.59 9.66 13.71
CA LYS A 170 1.63 10.51 14.45
C LYS A 170 2.32 11.44 15.47
N TYR A 171 3.57 11.16 15.82
CA TYR A 171 4.35 11.87 16.84
C TYR A 171 5.71 12.35 16.29
N PRO A 172 5.71 13.19 15.23
CA PRO A 172 6.95 13.65 14.59
C PRO A 172 7.81 14.55 15.51
N ASP A 173 7.21 15.10 16.57
CA ASP A 173 7.90 15.87 17.62
C ASP A 173 8.70 14.99 18.59
N VAL A 174 8.43 13.69 18.60
CA VAL A 174 9.10 12.70 19.47
C VAL A 174 10.12 11.91 18.69
N VAL A 175 9.69 11.28 17.59
CA VAL A 175 10.52 10.43 16.75
C VAL A 175 10.25 10.80 15.30
N SER A 176 11.30 11.14 14.56
CA SER A 176 11.21 11.22 13.11
C SER A 176 11.20 9.79 12.55
N ALA A 177 10.01 9.29 12.25
CA ALA A 177 9.78 8.02 11.57
C ALA A 177 9.01 8.25 10.26
N HIS A 178 9.41 7.57 9.20
CA HIS A 178 8.89 7.67 7.84
C HIS A 178 8.18 6.36 7.44
N ALA A 179 7.18 6.48 6.55
CA ALA A 179 6.22 5.41 6.26
C ALA A 179 6.86 4.16 5.62
N LEU A 180 7.85 4.35 4.75
CA LEU A 180 8.54 3.27 4.03
C LEU A 180 9.82 2.85 4.76
N PHE A 181 9.65 2.50 6.04
CA PHE A 181 10.68 1.82 6.84
C PHE A 181 11.94 2.64 7.17
N ASP A 182 11.80 3.96 7.22
CA ASP A 182 12.86 4.95 7.52
C ASP A 182 14.04 5.00 6.55
N LEU A 183 13.97 4.25 5.46
CA LEU A 183 15.03 4.19 4.46
C LEU A 183 15.10 5.46 3.61
N TRP A 184 14.02 6.23 3.51
CA TRP A 184 13.92 7.38 2.60
C TRP A 184 13.15 8.56 3.21
N ASP A 185 13.51 9.77 2.78
CA ASP A 185 13.04 11.04 3.37
C ASP A 185 11.87 11.68 2.61
N GLY A 186 11.41 11.07 1.51
CA GLY A 186 10.44 11.65 0.58
C GLY A 186 8.98 11.21 0.80
N PRO A 187 7.99 11.96 0.27
CA PRO A 187 6.62 11.50 0.21
C PRO A 187 6.47 10.34 -0.77
N ASP A 188 5.72 9.32 -0.37
CA ASP A 188 5.42 8.16 -1.20
C ASP A 188 4.28 8.46 -2.16
N TYR A 189 4.50 8.25 -3.46
CA TYR A 189 3.46 8.38 -4.46
C TYR A 189 3.02 7.01 -4.96
N SER A 190 1.74 6.72 -4.78
CA SER A 190 1.16 5.49 -5.32
C SER A 190 1.14 5.55 -6.85
N VAL A 191 1.68 4.50 -7.46
CA VAL A 191 1.76 4.31 -8.91
C VAL A 191 1.32 2.88 -9.23
N VAL A 192 0.56 2.70 -10.31
CA VAL A 192 0.02 1.39 -10.68
C VAL A 192 0.46 1.04 -12.09
N PHE A 193 1.35 0.07 -12.22
CA PHE A 193 1.77 -0.50 -13.48
C PHE A 193 0.73 -1.50 -14.00
N SER A 194 0.45 -1.43 -15.30
CA SER A 194 -0.43 -2.38 -15.98
C SER A 194 0.13 -3.80 -15.93
N ARG A 195 -0.76 -4.79 -15.85
CA ARG A 195 -0.40 -6.21 -16.02
C ARG A 195 -0.05 -6.57 -17.46
N GLU A 196 -0.41 -5.72 -18.42
CA GLU A 196 -0.09 -5.89 -19.85
C GLU A 196 1.34 -5.46 -20.20
N ASN A 197 2.11 -4.99 -19.22
CA ASN A 197 3.52 -4.66 -19.42
C ASN A 197 4.33 -5.91 -19.82
N PRO A 198 5.53 -5.75 -20.39
CA PRO A 198 6.31 -6.87 -20.92
C PRO A 198 6.53 -7.98 -19.86
N PRO A 199 6.38 -9.26 -20.23
CA PRO A 199 6.12 -10.34 -19.26
C PRO A 199 7.34 -10.87 -18.47
N ALA A 200 8.54 -10.30 -18.58
CA ALA A 200 9.73 -10.83 -17.90
C ALA A 200 10.59 -9.73 -17.24
N GLY A 201 10.57 -9.67 -15.91
CA GLY A 201 11.43 -8.76 -15.12
C GLY A 201 11.02 -7.29 -15.19
N TYR A 202 9.72 -7.01 -15.29
CA TYR A 202 9.18 -5.65 -15.33
C TYR A 202 8.18 -5.43 -14.18
N PRO A 203 8.10 -4.21 -13.66
CA PRO A 203 7.13 -3.89 -12.61
C PRO A 203 5.70 -4.03 -13.14
N SER A 204 4.89 -4.73 -12.36
CA SER A 204 3.47 -4.93 -12.61
C SER A 204 2.69 -4.87 -11.30
N GLY A 205 1.53 -4.21 -11.32
CA GLY A 205 0.73 -3.97 -10.11
C GLY A 205 1.05 -2.63 -9.44
N ARG A 206 0.67 -2.52 -8.17
CA ARG A 206 0.78 -1.27 -7.40
C ARG A 206 2.13 -1.18 -6.71
N TYR A 207 2.75 -0.01 -6.84
CA TYR A 207 4.02 0.38 -6.22
C TYR A 207 3.86 1.74 -5.56
N ASP A 208 4.67 1.97 -4.54
CA ASP A 208 4.90 3.30 -3.99
C ASP A 208 6.25 3.77 -4.52
N MET A 209 6.29 5.00 -5.03
CA MET A 209 7.42 5.55 -5.77
C MET A 209 7.86 6.89 -5.18
N TRP A 210 9.17 7.10 -5.11
CA TRP A 210 9.80 8.33 -4.63
C TRP A 210 11.04 8.64 -5.45
N ARG A 211 11.53 9.88 -5.35
CA ARG A 211 12.72 10.35 -6.09
C ARG A 211 13.75 10.87 -5.11
N GLU A 212 14.99 10.43 -5.27
CA GLU A 212 16.15 11.01 -4.59
C GLU A 212 17.18 11.47 -5.63
N GLY A 213 17.33 12.78 -5.79
CA GLY A 213 18.23 13.34 -6.81
C GLY A 213 17.83 12.95 -8.24
N ASP A 214 18.70 12.20 -8.92
CA ASP A 214 18.49 11.71 -10.29
C ASP A 214 17.99 10.26 -10.35
N ASP A 215 17.75 9.64 -9.20
CA ASP A 215 17.28 8.26 -9.09
C ASP A 215 15.82 8.22 -8.63
N LEU A 216 15.05 7.38 -9.30
CA LEU A 216 13.65 7.11 -9.05
C LEU A 216 13.55 5.70 -8.46
N TYR A 217 13.06 5.61 -7.25
CA TYR A 217 12.94 4.35 -6.53
C TYR A 217 11.48 3.98 -6.39
N PHE A 218 11.17 2.69 -6.46
CA PHE A 218 9.83 2.21 -6.23
C PHE A 218 9.81 0.82 -5.60
N TYR A 219 8.87 0.66 -4.69
CA TYR A 219 8.70 -0.53 -3.88
C TYR A 219 7.30 -1.10 -4.05
N GLN A 220 7.19 -2.42 -4.06
CA GLN A 220 5.89 -3.08 -4.03
C GLN A 220 5.52 -3.43 -2.59
N PRO A 221 4.48 -2.82 -2.01
CA PRO A 221 4.02 -3.18 -0.69
C PRO A 221 3.68 -4.68 -0.62
N PRO A 222 4.07 -5.37 0.47
CA PRO A 222 3.80 -6.79 0.58
C PRO A 222 2.29 -6.99 0.74
N THR A 223 1.73 -7.89 -0.06
CA THR A 223 0.32 -8.28 0.11
C THR A 223 0.16 -9.19 1.33
N LEU A 224 -1.03 -9.20 1.94
CA LEU A 224 -1.36 -10.01 3.13
C LEU A 224 -1.01 -11.51 3.01
N TYR A 225 -0.93 -12.03 1.78
CA TYR A 225 -0.67 -13.44 1.49
C TYR A 225 0.74 -13.70 0.93
N ALA A 226 1.55 -12.67 0.73
CA ALA A 226 2.93 -12.84 0.28
C ALA A 226 3.80 -13.28 1.46
N ARG A 227 4.60 -14.33 1.27
CA ARG A 227 5.68 -14.64 2.21
C ARG A 227 6.62 -13.44 2.25
N LYS A 228 6.98 -12.99 3.46
CA LYS A 228 7.98 -11.94 3.64
C LYS A 228 9.27 -12.38 2.94
N PRO A 229 9.72 -11.69 1.88
CA PRO A 229 10.99 -12.01 1.24
C PRO A 229 12.13 -11.80 2.24
N GLU A 230 13.23 -12.53 2.05
CA GLU A 230 14.42 -12.43 2.90
C GLU A 230 14.97 -11.00 2.94
N PHE A 231 14.87 -10.29 1.81
CA PHE A 231 15.29 -8.91 1.64
C PHE A 231 14.11 -8.01 1.26
N LEU A 232 14.22 -6.73 1.56
CA LEU A 232 13.35 -5.70 1.01
C LEU A 232 13.82 -5.38 -0.41
N GLU A 233 13.06 -5.82 -1.40
CA GLU A 233 13.36 -5.60 -2.81
C GLU A 233 12.79 -4.26 -3.28
N VAL A 234 13.68 -3.38 -3.74
CA VAL A 234 13.35 -2.05 -4.24
C VAL A 234 13.89 -1.94 -5.65
N TRP A 235 13.07 -1.40 -6.54
CA TRP A 235 13.50 -1.07 -7.88
C TRP A 235 14.07 0.33 -7.91
N HIS A 236 15.06 0.55 -8.77
CA HIS A 236 15.61 1.87 -9.01
C HIS A 236 15.80 2.11 -10.51
N TRP A 237 15.46 3.30 -10.97
CA TRP A 237 15.69 3.78 -12.31
C TRP A 237 16.27 5.18 -12.28
N LYS A 238 17.27 5.44 -13.12
CA LYS A 238 17.69 6.82 -13.37
C LYS A 238 16.59 7.59 -14.08
N VAL A 239 16.34 8.82 -13.65
CA VAL A 239 15.44 9.74 -14.34
C VAL A 239 15.97 10.02 -15.76
N SER A 240 17.29 9.96 -15.97
CA SER A 240 17.89 10.01 -17.30
C SER A 240 17.52 8.83 -18.21
N ALA A 241 17.17 7.66 -17.65
CA ALA A 241 16.72 6.49 -18.40
C ALA A 241 15.25 6.60 -18.83
N ILE A 242 14.52 7.61 -18.34
CA ILE A 242 13.14 7.92 -18.74
C ILE A 242 13.17 9.03 -19.79
N THR A 243 12.57 8.79 -20.95
CA THR A 243 12.48 9.79 -22.02
C THR A 243 11.35 10.77 -21.71
N TYR A 244 10.14 10.24 -21.52
CA TYR A 244 8.95 11.05 -21.24
C TYR A 244 7.82 10.22 -20.62
N TYR A 245 6.82 10.91 -20.07
CA TYR A 245 5.50 10.32 -19.80
C TYR A 245 4.37 11.20 -20.36
N ARG A 246 3.22 10.59 -20.68
CA ARG A 246 2.02 11.29 -21.16
C ARG A 246 0.73 10.54 -20.87
N ALA A 247 -0.37 11.28 -20.78
CA ALA A 247 -1.72 10.71 -20.78
C ALA A 247 -2.08 10.19 -22.18
N GLN A 248 -2.72 9.01 -22.26
CA GLN A 248 -3.23 8.38 -23.48
C GLN A 248 -4.56 7.66 -23.21
N GLY A 249 -5.27 7.28 -24.27
CA GLY A 249 -6.55 6.59 -24.20
C GLY A 249 -7.75 7.53 -24.11
N GLU A 250 -8.94 6.95 -24.05
CA GLU A 250 -10.21 7.66 -24.14
C GLU A 250 -11.19 7.15 -23.08
N LEU A 251 -12.11 8.03 -22.67
CA LEU A 251 -13.27 7.66 -21.88
C LEU A 251 -14.43 7.44 -22.84
N SER A 252 -14.87 6.20 -23.01
CA SER A 252 -16.01 5.87 -23.87
C SER A 252 -17.24 5.52 -23.02
N HIS A 253 -18.41 5.67 -23.62
CA HIS A 253 -19.67 5.38 -22.96
C HIS A 253 -20.47 4.43 -23.85
N GLU A 254 -20.95 3.35 -23.25
CA GLU A 254 -21.88 2.44 -23.88
C GLU A 254 -23.25 2.63 -23.24
N TYR A 255 -24.29 2.75 -24.06
CA TYR A 255 -25.66 2.79 -23.59
C TYR A 255 -26.29 1.43 -23.86
N ILE A 256 -26.54 0.65 -22.81
CA ILE A 256 -27.28 -0.59 -22.93
C ILE A 256 -28.74 -0.26 -22.68
N THR A 257 -29.56 -0.40 -23.71
CA THR A 257 -31.01 -0.29 -23.60
C THR A 257 -31.60 -1.68 -23.52
N SER A 258 -32.29 -1.97 -22.41
CA SER A 258 -33.00 -3.23 -22.16
C SER A 258 -34.48 -2.96 -21.90
N GLY A 259 -35.36 -3.90 -22.25
CA GLY A 259 -36.81 -3.71 -22.17
C GLY A 259 -37.40 -3.03 -23.41
N GLY A 260 -38.71 -2.82 -23.42
CA GLY A 260 -39.47 -2.45 -24.62
C GLY A 260 -40.02 -3.66 -25.40
N GLU A 261 -39.85 -4.86 -24.86
CA GLU A 261 -40.55 -6.05 -25.34
C GLU A 261 -42.04 -5.91 -25.00
N VAL A 262 -42.86 -6.10 -26.03
CA VAL A 262 -44.32 -6.07 -25.95
C VAL A 262 -44.79 -7.51 -25.99
N GLU A 263 -45.21 -8.03 -24.84
CA GLU A 263 -45.84 -9.34 -24.76
C GLU A 263 -47.35 -9.20 -24.83
N PHE A 264 -47.98 -10.03 -25.67
CA PHE A 264 -49.42 -10.05 -25.87
C PHE A 264 -49.99 -11.35 -25.30
N ASP A 265 -50.81 -11.26 -24.25
CA ASP A 265 -51.48 -12.43 -23.69
C ASP A 265 -52.70 -12.81 -24.55
N TYR A 266 -52.51 -13.79 -25.45
CA TYR A 266 -53.58 -14.37 -26.27
C TYR A 266 -54.68 -15.08 -25.45
N GLY A 267 -54.49 -15.33 -24.15
CA GLY A 267 -55.53 -15.83 -23.25
C GLY A 267 -56.52 -14.76 -22.79
N ALA A 268 -56.11 -13.48 -22.81
CA ALA A 268 -56.95 -12.36 -22.37
C ALA A 268 -58.08 -12.05 -23.37
N CYS A 269 -57.89 -12.32 -24.67
CA CYS A 269 -58.90 -12.05 -25.71
C CYS A 269 -60.11 -13.00 -25.72
N TRP A 270 -60.10 -14.06 -24.90
CA TRP A 270 -61.21 -15.03 -24.79
C TRP A 270 -62.03 -14.89 -23.51
N ARG A 271 -61.78 -13.87 -22.68
CA ARG A 271 -62.56 -13.61 -21.45
C ARG A 271 -63.91 -12.96 -21.81
N PRO A 272 -65.07 -13.63 -21.60
CA PRO A 272 -66.36 -13.19 -22.19
C PRO A 272 -66.99 -11.93 -21.57
N HIS A 273 -66.34 -11.28 -20.61
CA HIS A 273 -66.95 -10.27 -19.72
C HIS A 273 -66.34 -8.86 -19.86
N LEU A 274 -65.46 -8.63 -20.83
CA LEU A 274 -64.85 -7.32 -21.10
C LEU A 274 -65.24 -6.85 -22.50
N THR A 275 -66.33 -6.09 -22.62
CA THR A 275 -66.84 -5.50 -23.88
C THR A 275 -66.44 -4.03 -24.07
N HIS A 276 -65.39 -3.56 -23.40
CA HIS A 276 -64.92 -2.18 -23.52
C HIS A 276 -63.45 -2.10 -23.94
N VAL A 277 -63.14 -1.10 -24.78
CA VAL A 277 -61.86 -0.80 -25.45
C VAL A 277 -60.61 -0.90 -24.55
N GLY A 278 -60.75 -0.82 -23.21
CA GLY A 278 -59.68 -1.05 -22.25
C GLY A 278 -59.13 -2.48 -22.15
N PHE A 279 -59.78 -3.49 -22.75
CA PHE A 279 -59.27 -4.87 -22.72
C PHE A 279 -57.95 -5.05 -23.51
N LEU A 280 -57.69 -4.19 -24.50
CA LEU A 280 -56.44 -4.22 -25.27
C LEU A 280 -55.26 -3.71 -24.44
N GLU A 281 -55.49 -2.81 -23.48
CA GLU A 281 -54.44 -2.24 -22.62
C GLU A 281 -54.00 -3.27 -21.56
N ASP A 282 -54.94 -4.04 -21.00
CA ASP A 282 -54.63 -5.09 -20.02
C ASP A 282 -53.98 -6.36 -20.65
N ALA A 283 -54.14 -6.57 -21.95
CA ALA A 283 -53.56 -7.71 -22.69
C ALA A 283 -52.12 -7.44 -23.18
N VAL A 284 -51.66 -6.19 -23.06
CA VAL A 284 -50.37 -5.71 -23.53
C VAL A 284 -49.48 -5.43 -22.33
N SER A 285 -48.53 -6.33 -22.07
CA SER A 285 -47.48 -6.09 -21.08
C SER A 285 -46.29 -5.46 -21.79
N VAL A 286 -45.96 -4.22 -21.43
CA VAL A 286 -44.75 -3.55 -21.92
C VAL A 286 -43.71 -3.58 -20.82
N THR A 287 -42.59 -4.23 -21.06
CA THR A 287 -41.44 -4.10 -20.16
C THR A 287 -40.92 -2.65 -20.24
N PRO A 288 -40.80 -1.93 -19.10
CA PRO A 288 -40.33 -0.55 -19.13
C PRO A 288 -38.91 -0.50 -19.71
N VAL A 289 -38.69 0.40 -20.67
CA VAL A 289 -37.38 0.61 -21.28
C VAL A 289 -36.43 1.16 -20.23
N HIS A 290 -35.42 0.38 -19.87
CA HIS A 290 -34.33 0.80 -19.02
C HIS A 290 -33.10 1.07 -19.88
N THR A 291 -32.52 2.25 -19.75
CA THR A 291 -31.23 2.56 -20.39
C THR A 291 -30.19 2.76 -19.31
N GLU A 292 -29.19 1.90 -19.29
CA GLU A 292 -28.03 2.01 -18.42
C GLU A 292 -26.86 2.61 -19.21
N LYS A 293 -26.22 3.63 -18.63
CA LYS A 293 -24.99 4.21 -19.16
C LYS A 293 -23.81 3.54 -18.48
N ILE A 294 -23.04 2.76 -19.24
CA ILE A 294 -21.82 2.11 -18.78
C ILE A 294 -20.64 2.96 -19.24
N GLU A 295 -19.80 3.38 -18.29
CA GLU A 295 -18.59 4.14 -18.59
C GLU A 295 -17.40 3.19 -18.71
N HIS A 296 -16.72 3.22 -19.85
CA HIS A 296 -15.51 2.45 -20.12
C HIS A 296 -14.30 3.39 -20.08
N ASP A 297 -13.58 3.39 -18.96
CA ASP A 297 -12.35 4.19 -18.83
C ASP A 297 -11.16 3.43 -19.40
N SER A 298 -10.79 3.74 -20.64
CA SER A 298 -9.61 3.17 -21.31
C SER A 298 -8.39 4.09 -21.21
N ARG A 299 -8.42 5.11 -20.35
CA ARG A 299 -7.30 6.03 -20.17
C ARG A 299 -6.16 5.35 -19.41
N TYR A 300 -4.94 5.67 -19.82
CA TYR A 300 -3.72 5.19 -19.19
C TYR A 300 -2.62 6.24 -19.29
N THR A 301 -1.57 6.06 -18.50
CA THR A 301 -0.35 6.86 -18.58
C THR A 301 0.71 6.05 -19.29
N GLU A 302 1.22 6.57 -20.41
CA GLU A 302 2.34 5.99 -21.15
C GLU A 302 3.65 6.52 -20.56
N LEU A 303 4.56 5.63 -20.18
CA LEU A 303 5.93 5.94 -19.76
C LEU A 303 6.89 5.35 -20.79
N MET A 304 7.69 6.22 -21.43
CA MET A 304 8.66 5.84 -22.45
C MET A 304 10.07 5.88 -21.87
N MET A 305 10.75 4.74 -21.92
CA MET A 305 12.15 4.60 -21.52
C MET A 305 13.10 5.00 -22.67
N ALA A 306 14.34 5.33 -22.34
CA ALA A 306 15.37 5.74 -23.31
C ALA A 306 15.80 4.61 -24.25
N ASP A 307 15.66 3.36 -23.82
CA ASP A 307 15.92 2.16 -24.63
C ASP A 307 14.74 1.77 -25.55
N GLY A 308 13.70 2.61 -25.62
CA GLY A 308 12.52 2.40 -26.47
C GLY A 308 11.47 1.49 -25.85
N ARG A 309 11.62 1.06 -24.59
CA ARG A 309 10.57 0.34 -23.86
C ARG A 309 9.43 1.28 -23.50
N MET A 310 8.20 0.83 -23.76
CA MET A 310 6.98 1.53 -23.35
C MET A 310 6.29 0.75 -22.24
N LEU A 311 6.04 1.42 -21.13
CA LEU A 311 5.30 0.89 -19.98
C LEU A 311 3.96 1.61 -19.87
N LYS A 312 2.90 0.84 -19.64
CA LYS A 312 1.57 1.37 -19.34
C LYS A 312 1.39 1.43 -17.82
N LEU A 313 0.92 2.57 -17.35
CA LEU A 313 0.49 2.79 -15.97
C LEU A 313 -0.98 3.22 -15.95
N SER A 314 -1.63 3.08 -14.80
CA SER A 314 -2.98 3.60 -14.61
C SER A 314 -3.00 5.12 -14.82
N TYR A 315 -4.13 5.64 -15.33
CA TYR A 315 -4.32 7.07 -15.49
C TYR A 315 -4.18 7.85 -14.17
N SER A 316 -4.55 7.24 -13.04
CA SER A 316 -4.40 7.86 -11.70
C SER A 316 -2.95 8.12 -11.30
N SER A 317 -1.99 7.44 -11.93
CA SER A 317 -0.57 7.62 -11.65
C SER A 317 0.01 8.89 -12.28
N LEU A 318 -0.73 9.57 -13.17
CA LEU A 318 -0.23 10.73 -13.90
C LEU A 318 0.19 11.88 -12.96
N ASP A 319 -0.61 12.17 -11.94
CA ASP A 319 -0.31 13.25 -11.01
C ASP A 319 0.89 12.93 -10.10
N SER A 320 1.06 11.64 -9.76
CA SER A 320 2.27 11.14 -9.10
C SER A 320 3.52 11.40 -9.95
N LEU A 321 3.50 11.08 -11.25
CA LEU A 321 4.64 11.33 -12.14
C LEU A 321 4.92 12.82 -12.32
N ARG A 322 3.88 13.67 -12.36
CA ARG A 322 4.02 15.13 -12.43
C ARG A 322 4.72 15.72 -11.22
N GLN A 323 4.52 15.15 -10.03
CA GLN A 323 5.23 15.60 -8.84
C GLN A 323 6.66 15.06 -8.79
N LEU A 324 6.87 13.82 -9.21
CA LEU A 324 8.17 13.16 -9.15
C LEU A 324 9.15 13.64 -10.23
N MET A 325 8.71 13.81 -11.47
CA MET A 325 9.57 14.14 -12.61
C MET A 325 8.91 15.13 -13.57
N PRO A 326 8.54 16.35 -13.12
CA PRO A 326 7.83 17.34 -13.94
C PRO A 326 8.53 17.70 -15.25
N GLU A 327 9.86 17.55 -15.31
CA GLU A 327 10.69 17.80 -16.49
C GLU A 327 10.54 16.75 -17.60
N LYS A 328 9.95 15.59 -17.31
CA LYS A 328 9.72 14.49 -18.25
C LYS A 328 8.30 14.47 -18.83
N GLU A 329 7.46 15.43 -18.46
CA GLU A 329 6.12 15.56 -19.05
C GLU A 329 6.26 15.86 -20.56
N PHE A 330 5.63 15.04 -21.40
CA PHE A 330 5.78 15.14 -22.85
C PHE A 330 5.50 16.55 -23.39
N ASP A 331 4.50 17.24 -22.85
CA ASP A 331 4.10 18.59 -23.25
C ASP A 331 5.14 19.67 -22.92
N LYS A 332 6.04 19.38 -21.98
CA LYS A 332 7.11 20.29 -21.55
C LYS A 332 8.44 20.01 -22.23
N LEU A 333 8.53 18.93 -23.00
CA LEU A 333 9.77 18.59 -23.71
C LEU A 333 10.00 19.56 -24.89
N PRO A 334 11.27 19.93 -25.15
CA PRO A 334 11.60 20.68 -26.34
C PRO A 334 11.11 19.91 -27.58
N LEU A 335 10.57 20.63 -28.59
CA LEU A 335 10.09 20.05 -29.86
C LEU A 335 11.08 19.10 -30.56
N GLN A 336 12.37 19.17 -30.21
CA GLN A 336 13.42 18.26 -30.70
C GLN A 336 13.48 16.92 -29.94
N ALA A 337 13.13 16.88 -28.65
CA ALA A 337 13.03 15.68 -27.82
C ALA A 337 11.64 15.00 -27.92
N ALA A 338 10.60 15.75 -28.32
CA ALA A 338 9.27 15.23 -28.66
C ALA A 338 9.23 14.46 -30.00
N LYS A 339 10.38 14.32 -30.69
CA LYS A 339 10.54 13.31 -31.74
C LYS A 339 10.49 11.95 -31.06
N VAL A 340 9.28 11.42 -30.93
CA VAL A 340 8.99 9.99 -30.76
C VAL A 340 10.05 9.22 -31.55
N PRO A 341 10.71 8.19 -30.98
CA PRO A 341 11.42 7.24 -31.80
C PRO A 341 10.35 6.59 -32.67
N GLN A 342 10.14 7.15 -33.86
CA GLN A 342 9.37 6.50 -34.90
C GLN A 342 10.12 5.20 -35.15
N THR A 343 9.57 4.12 -34.61
CA THR A 343 9.78 2.77 -35.08
C THR A 343 9.27 2.70 -36.52
N VAL A 344 10.02 3.29 -37.43
CA VAL A 344 9.98 2.97 -38.85
C VAL A 344 11.42 2.71 -39.24
N GLN A 345 11.84 1.48 -38.98
CA GLN A 345 13.01 0.89 -39.61
C GLN A 345 13.02 1.26 -41.09
N GLY A 346 14.06 1.96 -41.53
CA GLY A 346 14.66 1.98 -42.88
C GLY A 346 13.81 1.58 -44.10
N ARG A 347 12.53 1.96 -44.17
CA ARG A 347 11.70 1.75 -45.34
C ARG A 347 11.63 3.07 -46.09
N GLU A 348 12.16 3.09 -47.31
CA GLU A 348 11.87 4.20 -48.23
C GLU A 348 10.34 4.27 -48.39
N PRO A 349 9.71 5.43 -48.11
CA PRO A 349 8.26 5.56 -48.20
C PRO A 349 7.81 5.19 -49.61
N THR A 350 6.73 4.41 -49.71
CA THR A 350 6.23 3.97 -51.01
C THR A 350 5.82 5.18 -51.86
N PRO A 351 5.87 5.10 -53.20
CA PRO A 351 5.51 6.22 -54.07
C PRO A 351 4.14 6.86 -53.73
N VAL A 352 3.19 6.06 -53.26
CA VAL A 352 1.86 6.51 -52.82
C VAL A 352 1.90 7.33 -51.52
N GLU A 353 2.75 6.96 -50.57
CA GLU A 353 2.96 7.70 -49.32
C GLU A 353 3.72 9.00 -49.57
N GLN A 354 4.69 8.99 -50.51
CA GLN A 354 5.41 10.19 -50.95
C GLN A 354 4.45 11.20 -51.61
N LEU A 355 3.47 10.73 -52.40
CA LEU A 355 2.42 11.59 -52.97
C LEU A 355 1.52 12.22 -51.90
N LYS A 356 1.17 11.48 -50.84
CA LYS A 356 0.40 12.03 -49.71
C LYS A 356 1.17 13.12 -48.97
N ILE A 357 2.46 12.90 -48.72
CA ILE A 357 3.34 13.88 -48.07
C ILE A 357 3.47 15.15 -48.93
N LEU A 358 3.65 14.98 -50.25
CA LEU A 358 3.73 16.12 -51.18
C LEU A 358 2.42 16.91 -51.26
N ALA A 359 1.26 16.24 -51.21
CA ALA A 359 -0.05 16.91 -51.20
C ALA A 359 -0.24 17.74 -49.92
N ASP A 360 0.15 17.17 -48.77
CA ASP A 360 0.08 17.84 -47.47
C ASP A 360 1.00 19.08 -47.41
N LEU A 361 2.12 19.08 -48.14
CA LEU A 361 3.02 20.23 -48.26
C LEU A 361 2.49 21.34 -49.18
N VAL A 362 1.70 20.99 -50.20
CA VAL A 362 0.98 21.97 -51.04
C VAL A 362 -0.14 22.63 -50.25
N ASP A 363 -0.92 21.85 -49.50
CA ASP A 363 -2.01 22.37 -48.67
C ASP A 363 -1.51 23.34 -47.58
N ARG A 364 -0.28 23.12 -47.11
CA ARG A 364 0.40 24.01 -46.16
C ARG A 364 1.17 25.17 -46.81
N GLY A 365 1.14 25.28 -48.14
CA GLY A 365 1.75 26.38 -48.91
C GLY A 365 3.27 26.33 -49.04
N TYR A 366 3.92 25.21 -48.70
CA TYR A 366 5.37 25.05 -48.82
C TYR A 366 5.82 24.63 -50.23
N LEU A 367 4.90 24.14 -51.06
CA LEU A 367 5.13 23.74 -52.43
C LEU A 367 4.09 24.38 -53.34
N SER A 368 4.52 24.89 -54.49
CA SER A 368 3.59 25.34 -55.50
C SER A 368 2.91 24.15 -56.19
N ARG A 369 1.71 24.38 -56.74
CA ARG A 369 0.94 23.34 -57.42
C ARG A 369 1.66 22.80 -58.66
N GLU A 370 2.47 23.64 -59.31
CA GLU A 370 3.29 23.26 -60.46
C GLU A 370 4.45 22.33 -60.07
N GLU A 371 5.10 22.58 -58.93
CA GLU A 371 6.16 21.71 -58.39
C GLU A 371 5.62 20.36 -57.93
N TYR A 372 4.40 20.35 -57.37
CA TYR A 372 3.69 19.12 -57.03
C TYR A 372 3.33 18.27 -58.25
N ASP A 373 2.79 18.88 -59.30
CA ASP A 373 2.42 18.15 -60.52
C ASP A 373 3.65 17.59 -61.24
N ALA A 374 4.78 18.32 -61.24
CA ALA A 374 6.05 17.82 -61.77
C ALA A 374 6.63 16.65 -60.94
N ALA A 375 6.54 16.71 -59.61
CA ALA A 375 6.99 15.64 -58.73
C ALA A 375 6.07 14.41 -58.80
N LYS A 376 4.75 14.63 -58.94
CA LYS A 376 3.75 13.56 -59.09
C LYS A 376 3.97 12.74 -60.35
N VAL A 377 4.27 13.39 -61.48
CA VAL A 377 4.59 12.69 -62.74
C VAL A 377 5.83 11.80 -62.57
N ARG A 378 6.91 12.33 -61.97
CA ARG A 378 8.15 11.55 -61.72
C ARG A 378 7.97 10.38 -60.75
N LEU A 379 7.04 10.49 -59.80
CA LEU A 379 6.75 9.42 -58.83
C LEU A 379 5.83 8.36 -59.41
N LEU A 380 4.90 8.72 -60.29
CA LEU A 380 4.04 7.77 -61.00
C LEU A 380 4.82 6.97 -62.07
N GLU A 381 5.88 7.54 -62.65
CA GLU A 381 6.78 6.81 -63.57
C GLU A 381 7.66 5.74 -62.87
N LYS A 382 7.73 5.76 -61.53
CA LYS A 382 8.48 4.78 -60.73
C LYS A 382 7.63 3.63 -60.18
N ILE A 383 6.33 3.64 -60.44
CA ILE A 383 5.37 2.55 -60.16
C ILE A 383 5.23 1.71 -61.42
#